data_AF-A0A3B0WAK4-F1
#
_entry.id   AF-A0A3B0WAK4-F1
#
_cell.length_a   1.000
_cell.length_b   1.000
_cell.length_c   1.000
_cell.angle_alpha   90.00
_cell.angle_beta   90.00
_cell.angle_gamma   90.00
#
_symmetry.space_group_name_H-M   'P 1'
#
loop_
_entity.id
_entity.type
_entity.pdbx_description
1 polymer ?
#
loop_
_entity_poly.entity_id
_entity_poly.type
_entity_poly.pdbx_seq_one_letter_code
_entity_poly.pdbx_strand_id
1 'polypeptide(L)' 'EDTDWAHLDIAGTAWVSGSKKGATGRPVAALVEYLLNEIKA' A
#
# COMPACT_ATOMS: atom_id res chain seq x y z
N GLU A 1 -19.20 -7.88 -12.60
CA GLU A 1 -19.29 -7.64 -11.14
C GLU A 1 -18.63 -8.75 -10.33
N ASP A 2 -18.25 -9.89 -10.96
CA ASP A 2 -17.45 -10.95 -10.34
C ASP A 2 -15.93 -10.69 -10.47
N THR A 3 -15.41 -9.69 -9.77
CA THR A 3 -13.96 -9.50 -9.67
C THR A 3 -13.61 -9.35 -8.20
N ASP A 4 -12.68 -10.19 -7.72
CA ASP A 4 -12.12 -10.08 -6.38
C ASP A 4 -11.31 -8.79 -6.29
N TRP A 5 -11.97 -7.74 -5.80
CA TRP A 5 -11.47 -6.38 -5.80
C TRP A 5 -11.37 -5.84 -4.39
N ALA A 6 -10.30 -5.08 -4.15
CA ALA A 6 -10.09 -4.33 -2.92
C ALA A 6 -9.65 -2.90 -3.22
N HIS A 7 -10.16 -1.96 -2.44
CA HIS A 7 -9.71 -0.58 -2.41
C HIS A 7 -8.87 -0.31 -1.17
N LEU A 8 -7.71 0.34 -1.36
CA LEU A 8 -6.87 0.80 -0.29
C LEU A 8 -6.75 2.32 -0.35
N ASP A 9 -7.42 3.00 0.57
CA ASP A 9 -7.25 4.45 0.77
C ASP A 9 -5.93 4.70 1.52
N ILE A 10 -5.03 5.45 0.88
CA ILE A 10 -3.69 5.74 1.40
C ILE A 10 -3.49 7.20 1.82
N ALA A 11 -4.55 8.02 1.87
CA ALA A 11 -4.44 9.44 2.19
C ALA A 11 -3.75 9.70 3.54
N GLY A 12 -3.97 8.83 4.54
CA GLY A 12 -3.32 8.93 5.85
C GLY A 12 -1.93 8.30 5.94
N THR A 13 -1.49 7.56 4.93
CA THR A 13 -0.31 6.70 5.03
C THR A 13 0.80 7.05 4.05
N ALA A 14 0.47 7.72 2.94
CA ALA A 14 1.38 7.97 1.82
C ALA A 14 2.41 9.09 2.08
N TRP A 15 2.17 9.98 3.05
CA TRP A 15 3.12 11.05 3.39
C TRP A 15 3.07 11.42 4.88
N VAL A 16 4.14 12.08 5.34
CA VAL A 16 4.21 12.73 6.66
C VAL A 16 4.08 14.24 6.47
N SER A 17 3.38 14.93 7.39
CA SER A 17 3.21 16.38 7.39
C SER A 17 4.21 17.07 8.35
N GLY A 18 4.19 18.41 8.38
CA GLY A 18 5.02 19.19 9.30
C GLY A 18 6.51 19.22 8.92
N SER A 19 7.39 19.34 9.92
CA SER A 19 8.84 19.49 9.70
C SER A 19 9.53 18.27 9.08
N LYS A 20 8.89 17.09 9.16
CA LYS A 20 9.34 15.85 8.52
C LYS A 20 8.55 15.57 7.23
N LYS A 21 8.20 16.62 6.48
CA LYS A 21 7.43 16.49 5.23
C LYS A 21 8.13 15.59 4.23
N GLY A 22 7.42 14.58 3.74
CA GLY A 22 7.93 13.68 2.72
C GLY A 22 6.99 12.51 2.44
N ALA A 23 7.17 11.87 1.28
CA ALA A 23 6.49 10.62 0.96
C ALA A 23 7.05 9.47 1.82
N THR A 24 6.20 8.54 2.23
CA THR A 24 6.58 7.39 3.06
C THR A 24 6.98 6.16 2.23
N GLY A 25 6.62 6.13 0.95
CA GLY A 25 6.73 4.93 0.09
C GLY A 25 5.66 3.86 0.39
N ARG A 26 4.72 4.11 1.30
CA ARG A 26 3.59 3.20 1.53
C ARG A 26 2.55 3.38 0.41
N PRO A 27 1.92 2.30 -0.07
CA PRO A 27 1.89 0.94 0.50
C PRO A 27 2.84 -0.07 -0.20
N VAL A 28 3.95 0.36 -0.82
CA VAL A 28 4.81 -0.53 -1.65
C VAL A 28 5.18 -1.83 -0.93
N ALA A 29 5.66 -1.77 0.31
CA ALA A 29 6.03 -2.97 1.07
C ALA A 29 4.85 -3.94 1.26
N ALA A 30 3.64 -3.44 1.52
CA ALA A 30 2.46 -4.28 1.71
C ALA A 30 2.00 -4.95 0.40
N LEU A 31 2.04 -4.22 -0.72
CA LEU A 31 1.68 -4.76 -2.03
C LEU A 31 2.70 -5.78 -2.53
N VAL A 32 4.00 -5.54 -2.30
CA VAL A 32 5.05 -6.50 -2.66
C VAL A 32 4.92 -7.77 -1.82
N GLU A 33 4.65 -7.63 -0.51
CA GLU A 33 4.40 -8.79 0.36
C GLU A 33 3.18 -9.59 -0.10
N TYR A 34 2.08 -8.91 -0.47
CA TYR A 34 0.91 -9.57 -1.06
C TYR A 34 1.30 -10.41 -2.30
N LEU A 35 2.01 -9.80 -3.27
CA LEU A 35 2.44 -10.51 -4.48
C LEU A 35 3.39 -11.69 -4.18
N LEU A 36 4.30 -11.54 -3.21
CA LEU A 36 5.20 -12.61 -2.78
C LEU A 36 4.44 -13.78 -2.14
N ASN A 37 3.32 -13.52 -1.47
CA ASN A 37 2.50 -14.56 -0.88
C ASN A 37 1.62 -15.26 -1.94
N GLU A 38 1.12 -14.52 -2.94
CA GLU A 38 0.40 -15.11 -4.08
C GLU A 38 1.25 -16.11 -4.88
N ILE A 39 2.57 -15.91 -4.99
CA ILE A 39 3.47 -16.84 -5.70
C ILE A 39 3.98 -18.01 -4.83
N LYS A 40 3.79 -17.95 -3.51
CA LYS A 40 4.21 -19.01 -2.57
C LYS A 40 3.08 -20.00 -2.27
N ALA A 41 1.84 -19.64 -2.59
CA ALA A 41 0.65 -20.46 -2.41
C ALA A 41 0.56 -21.60 -3.44
#